data_AF-A0A354YUZ7-F1
#
_entry.id   AF-A0A354YUZ7-F1
#
_cell.length_a   1.000
_cell.length_b   1.000
_cell.length_c   1.000
_cell.angle_alpha   90.00
_cell.angle_beta   90.00
_cell.angle_gamma   90.00
#
_symmetry.space_group_name_H-M   'P 1'
#
loop_
_entity.id
_entity.type
_entity.pdbx_description
1 polymer ?
#
loop_
_entity_poly.entity_id
_entity_poly.type
_entity_poly.pdbx_seq_one_letter_code
_entity_poly.pdbx_strand_id
1 'polypeptide(L)'
;RQIYPIYVKASRKWKAKEGDKVLVRISSWPERDKVAEGKIVEVLGRKGEAGVDLKVLAKKHGLRLEFPDNVLEEARSVAVAVAAEEISRRRDLRDWRMVTIDGEDAK
;
A
#
# COMPACT_ATOMS: atom_id res chain seq x y z
N ARG A 1 -11.72 16.95 -17.25
CA ARG A 1 -10.43 16.20 -17.27
C ARG A 1 -10.45 15.30 -18.50
N GLN A 2 -9.69 15.62 -19.54
CA GLN A 2 -9.73 14.87 -20.80
C GLN A 2 -9.05 13.51 -20.57
N ILE A 3 -9.85 12.44 -20.61
CA ILE A 3 -9.36 11.07 -20.45
C ILE A 3 -9.10 10.56 -21.86
N TYR A 4 -7.83 10.45 -22.24
CA TYR A 4 -7.46 9.76 -23.47
C TYR A 4 -7.52 8.26 -23.21
N PRO A 5 -8.20 7.48 -24.08
CA PRO A 5 -8.22 6.04 -23.95
C PRO A 5 -6.79 5.49 -24.10
N ILE A 6 -6.48 4.47 -23.32
CA ILE A 6 -5.24 3.69 -23.43
C ILE A 6 -5.64 2.32 -23.97
N TYR A 7 -5.14 1.98 -25.15
CA TYR A 7 -5.31 0.64 -25.69
C TYR A 7 -4.44 -0.35 -24.93
N VAL A 8 -5.04 -1.45 -24.48
CA VAL A 8 -4.33 -2.51 -23.77
C VAL A 8 -4.65 -3.83 -24.45
N LYS A 9 -3.60 -4.55 -24.87
CA LYS A 9 -3.77 -5.92 -25.37
C LYS A 9 -4.11 -6.86 -24.22
N ALA A 10 -5.13 -7.69 -24.42
CA ALA A 10 -5.54 -8.69 -23.43
C ALA A 10 -4.35 -9.57 -23.00
N SER A 11 -4.18 -9.71 -21.69
CA SER A 11 -3.14 -10.54 -21.07
C SER A 11 -3.79 -11.76 -20.43
N ARG A 12 -3.27 -12.96 -20.71
CA ARG A 12 -3.73 -14.19 -20.03
C ARG A 12 -3.46 -14.16 -18.52
N LYS A 13 -2.47 -13.37 -18.07
CA LYS A 13 -2.10 -13.24 -16.66
C LYS A 13 -3.14 -12.45 -15.85
N TRP A 14 -3.77 -11.45 -16.47
CA TRP A 14 -4.66 -10.51 -15.79
C TRP A 14 -6.08 -10.65 -16.33
N LYS A 15 -6.96 -11.29 -15.55
CA LYS A 15 -8.38 -11.49 -15.89
C LYS A 15 -9.22 -10.27 -15.52
N ALA A 16 -8.82 -9.09 -15.99
CA ALA A 16 -9.57 -7.85 -15.76
C ALA A 16 -10.94 -7.93 -16.45
N LYS A 17 -11.98 -7.46 -15.75
CA LYS A 17 -13.35 -7.38 -16.24
C LYS A 17 -13.79 -5.92 -16.37
N GLU A 18 -14.86 -5.72 -17.11
CA GLU A 18 -15.50 -4.41 -17.18
C GLU A 18 -15.87 -3.92 -15.77
N GLY A 19 -15.49 -2.67 -15.47
CA GLY A 19 -15.68 -2.06 -14.15
C GLY A 19 -14.54 -2.27 -13.15
N ASP A 20 -13.50 -3.03 -13.49
CA ASP A 20 -12.30 -3.15 -12.65
C ASP A 20 -11.40 -1.90 -12.76
N LYS A 21 -10.75 -1.55 -11.64
CA LYS A 21 -9.65 -0.60 -11.61
C LYS A 21 -8.35 -1.34 -11.90
N VAL A 22 -7.57 -0.85 -12.85
CA VAL A 22 -6.31 -1.48 -13.27
C VAL A 22 -5.16 -0.48 -13.25
N LEU A 23 -3.95 -0.97 -12.95
CA LEU A 23 -2.71 -0.23 -13.15
C LEU A 23 -2.13 -0.58 -14.51
N VAL A 24 -1.93 0.43 -15.35
CA VAL A 24 -1.38 0.28 -16.70
C VAL A 24 -0.01 0.92 -16.76
N ARG A 25 0.97 0.14 -17.23
CA ARG A 25 2.27 0.68 -17.64
C ARG A 25 2.18 1.07 -19.11
N ILE A 26 2.36 2.36 -19.40
CA ILE A 26 2.39 2.89 -20.76
C ILE A 26 3.62 2.31 -21.48
N SER A 27 3.40 1.75 -22.66
CA SER A 27 4.43 1.23 -23.56
C SER A 27 4.62 2.09 -24.80
N SER A 28 3.59 2.81 -25.23
CA SER A 28 3.67 3.82 -26.28
C SER A 28 2.81 5.03 -25.91
N TRP A 29 3.38 6.22 -26.06
CA TRP A 29 2.65 7.47 -25.89
C TRP A 29 1.76 7.74 -27.12
N PRO A 30 0.68 8.52 -26.98
CA PRO A 30 -0.20 8.82 -28.10
C PRO A 30 0.53 9.72 -29.13
N GLU A 31 0.26 9.47 -30.41
CA GLU A 31 0.70 10.28 -31.54
C GLU A 31 -0.53 10.85 -32.28
N ARG A 32 -0.32 11.67 -33.32
CA ARG A 32 -1.39 12.40 -34.04
C ARG A 32 -2.60 11.53 -34.40
N ASP A 33 -2.34 10.31 -34.86
CA ASP A 33 -3.35 9.35 -35.33
C ASP A 33 -3.38 8.04 -34.50
N LYS A 34 -2.71 8.01 -33.35
CA LYS A 34 -2.58 6.81 -32.51
C LYS A 34 -2.88 7.10 -31.05
N VAL A 35 -3.73 6.28 -30.45
CA VAL A 35 -3.97 6.30 -29.01
C VAL A 35 -2.77 5.76 -28.25
N ALA A 36 -2.67 6.08 -26.96
CA ALA A 36 -1.64 5.52 -26.10
C ALA A 36 -1.81 4.00 -26.01
N GLU A 37 -0.71 3.26 -25.91
CA GLU A 37 -0.72 1.82 -25.68
C GLU A 37 -0.08 1.48 -24.34
N GLY A 38 -0.56 0.42 -23.70
CA GLY A 38 0.01 -0.05 -22.45
C GLY A 38 -0.25 -1.51 -22.16
N LYS A 39 0.29 -1.96 -21.02
CA LYS A 39 0.08 -3.30 -20.47
C LYS A 39 -0.44 -3.17 -19.05
N ILE A 40 -1.49 -3.94 -18.73
CA ILE A 40 -1.91 -4.11 -17.33
C ILE A 40 -0.77 -4.79 -16.57
N VAL A 41 -0.36 -4.16 -15.48
CA VAL A 41 0.63 -4.71 -14.54
C VAL A 41 0.00 -5.16 -13.24
N GLU A 42 -1.24 -4.73 -12.95
CA GLU A 42 -1.99 -5.09 -11.75
C GLU A 42 -3.49 -4.83 -11.93
N VAL A 43 -4.34 -5.72 -11.39
CA VAL A 43 -5.79 -5.47 -11.22
C VAL A 43 -6.02 -5.10 -9.76
N LEU A 44 -6.47 -3.89 -9.49
CA LEU A 44 -6.57 -3.33 -8.14
C LEU A 44 -7.86 -3.75 -7.42
N GLY A 45 -8.89 -4.11 -8.18
CA GLY A 45 -10.20 -4.56 -7.70
C GLY A 45 -11.35 -3.88 -8.41
N ARG A 46 -12.59 -4.16 -8.02
CA ARG A 46 -13.78 -3.62 -8.68
C ARG A 46 -14.08 -2.20 -8.20
N LYS A 47 -14.60 -1.34 -9.09
CA LYS A 47 -15.08 -0.01 -8.67
C LYS A 47 -16.16 -0.16 -7.58
N GLY A 48 -15.95 0.54 -6.45
CA GLY A 48 -16.87 0.53 -5.30
C GLY A 48 -16.60 -0.58 -4.28
N GLU A 49 -15.65 -1.47 -4.53
CA GLU A 49 -15.19 -2.46 -3.55
C GLU A 49 -14.37 -1.78 -2.45
N ALA A 50 -14.59 -2.19 -1.20
CA ALA A 50 -13.90 -1.63 -0.04
C ALA A 50 -12.37 -1.74 -0.18
N GLY A 51 -11.67 -0.65 0.09
CA GLY A 51 -10.20 -0.60 0.01
C GLY A 51 -9.61 -0.42 -1.39
N VAL A 52 -10.38 -0.53 -2.49
CA VAL A 52 -9.86 -0.29 -3.84
C VAL A 52 -9.45 1.17 -4.02
N ASP A 53 -10.22 2.12 -3.50
CA ASP A 53 -9.89 3.54 -3.59
C ASP A 53 -8.59 3.87 -2.84
N LEU A 54 -8.34 3.22 -1.70
CA LEU A 54 -7.08 3.33 -0.97
C LEU A 54 -5.91 2.79 -1.80
N LYS A 55 -6.04 1.62 -2.42
CA LYS A 55 -5.01 1.04 -3.30
C LYS A 55 -4.71 1.95 -4.49
N VAL A 56 -5.75 2.51 -5.12
CA VAL A 56 -5.61 3.47 -6.22
C VAL A 56 -4.84 4.72 -5.77
N LEU A 57 -5.20 5.29 -4.61
CA LEU A 57 -4.52 6.46 -4.07
C LEU A 57 -3.06 6.16 -3.75
N ALA A 58 -2.79 5.03 -3.09
CA ALA A 58 -1.44 4.59 -2.75
C ALA A 58 -0.58 4.47 -4.01
N LYS A 59 -1.05 3.75 -5.04
CA LYS A 59 -0.29 3.61 -6.30
C LYS A 59 -0.10 4.95 -7.02
N LYS A 60 -1.12 5.81 -7.04
CA LYS A 60 -1.06 7.13 -7.66
C LYS A 60 0.01 8.03 -7.02
N HIS A 61 0.20 7.91 -5.70
CA HIS A 61 1.17 8.69 -4.94
C HIS A 61 2.47 7.94 -4.64
N GLY A 62 2.67 6.74 -5.20
CA GLY A 62 3.86 5.94 -4.97
C GLY A 62 4.03 5.45 -3.53
N LEU A 63 2.94 5.36 -2.75
CA LEU A 63 2.95 4.90 -1.38
C LEU A 63 3.06 3.37 -1.34
N ARG A 64 3.94 2.87 -0.48
CA ARG A 64 4.03 1.44 -0.18
C ARG A 64 2.97 1.08 0.84
N LEU A 65 2.22 0.02 0.58
CA LEU A 65 1.21 -0.51 1.50
C LEU A 65 1.73 -1.67 2.34
N GLU A 66 2.89 -2.21 1.99
CA GLU A 66 3.50 -3.37 2.61
C GLU A 66 4.93 -3.05 3.03
N PHE A 67 5.33 -3.58 4.18
CA PHE A 67 6.71 -3.53 4.64
C PHE A 67 7.52 -4.66 3.99
N PRO A 68 8.81 -4.45 3.68
CA PRO A 68 9.69 -5.52 3.23
C PRO A 68 9.79 -6.66 4.26
N ASP A 69 9.95 -7.91 3.79
CA ASP A 69 9.98 -9.09 4.66
C ASP A 69 11.07 -9.01 5.73
N ASN A 70 12.27 -8.55 5.37
CA ASN A 70 13.38 -8.38 6.32
C ASN A 70 13.06 -7.38 7.45
N VAL A 71 12.27 -6.34 7.15
CA VAL A 71 11.83 -5.37 8.17
C VAL A 71 10.83 -6.00 9.12
N LEU A 72 9.91 -6.82 8.59
CA LEU A 72 8.94 -7.54 9.41
C LEU A 72 9.61 -8.60 10.29
N GLU A 73 10.62 -9.30 9.77
CA GLU A 73 11.42 -10.27 10.52
C GLU A 73 12.17 -9.61 11.67
N GLU A 74 12.86 -8.49 11.41
CA GLU A 74 13.54 -7.70 12.44
C GLU A 74 12.55 -7.22 13.52
N ALA A 75 11.43 -6.62 13.12
CA ALA A 75 10.41 -6.13 14.03
C ALA A 75 9.86 -7.25 14.94
N ARG A 76 9.65 -8.45 14.40
CA ARG A 76 9.22 -9.63 15.19
C ARG A 76 10.30 -10.09 16.16
N SER A 77 11.57 -10.01 15.77
CA SER A 77 12.69 -10.46 16.63
C SER A 77 12.86 -9.60 17.88
N VAL A 78 12.47 -8.32 17.84
CA VAL A 78 12.58 -7.38 18.95
C VAL A 78 11.28 -7.16 19.73
N ALA A 79 10.17 -7.76 19.27
CA ALA A 79 8.87 -7.70 19.92
C ALA A 79 8.80 -8.63 21.15
N VAL A 80 9.72 -8.42 22.10
CA VAL A 80 9.88 -9.19 23.33
C VAL A 80 9.78 -8.28 24.55
N ALA A 81 9.57 -8.88 25.72
CA ALA A 81 9.59 -8.14 26.98
C ALA A 81 10.96 -7.47 27.18
N VAL A 82 10.96 -6.29 27.80
CA VAL A 82 12.20 -5.56 28.12
C VAL A 82 13.03 -6.39 29.11
N ALA A 83 14.27 -6.69 28.73
CA ALA A 83 15.20 -7.48 29.54
C ALA A 83 15.53 -6.80 30.87
N ALA A 84 15.79 -7.59 31.93
CA ALA A 84 16.07 -7.08 33.26
C ALA A 84 17.34 -6.21 33.30
N GLU A 85 18.33 -6.58 32.49
CA GLU A 85 19.58 -5.83 32.32
C GLU A 85 19.29 -4.45 31.76
N GLU A 86 18.38 -4.33 30.78
CA GLU A 86 18.01 -3.05 30.20
C GLU A 86 17.17 -2.18 31.15
N ILE A 87 16.32 -2.81 31.98
CA ILE A 87 15.60 -2.12 33.07
C ILE A 87 16.59 -1.53 34.08
N SER A 88 17.59 -2.31 34.50
CA SER A 88 18.58 -1.90 35.52
C SER A 88 19.43 -0.69 35.11
N ARG A 89 19.55 -0.43 33.79
CA ARG A 89 20.28 0.71 33.22
C ARG A 89 19.48 2.00 33.17
N ARG A 90 18.19 1.96 33.53
CA ARG A 90 17.24 3.07 33.40
C ARG A 90 16.73 3.46 34.78
N ARG A 91 16.30 4.72 34.90
CA ARG A 91 15.56 5.16 36.08
C ARG A 91 14.19 4.48 36.09
N ASP A 92 13.87 3.78 37.17
CA ASP A 92 12.57 3.15 37.33
C ASP A 92 11.53 4.17 37.80
N LEU A 93 10.46 4.31 37.01
CA LEU A 93 9.32 5.19 37.28
C LEU A 93 7.99 4.41 37.26
N ARG A 94 8.03 3.07 37.30
CA ARG A 94 6.82 2.23 37.19
C ARG A 94 5.81 2.45 38.31
N ASP A 95 6.25 2.97 39.46
CA ASP A 95 5.37 3.32 40.60
C ASP A 95 4.68 4.68 40.45
N TRP A 96 5.05 5.47 39.44
CA TRP A 96 4.43 6.77 39.20
C TRP A 96 3.13 6.57 38.44
N ARG A 97 2.07 7.27 38.86
CA ARG A 97 0.80 7.26 38.14
C ARG A 97 0.95 8.05 36.83
N MET A 98 1.21 7.33 35.76
CA MET A 98 1.21 7.84 34.38
C MET A 98 -0.04 7.32 33.65
N VAL A 99 -0.63 8.16 32.80
CA VAL A 99 -1.76 7.80 31.95
C VAL A 99 -1.51 8.32 30.54
N THR A 100 -1.99 7.60 29.53
CA THR A 100 -2.12 8.10 28.16
C THR A 100 -3.60 8.44 27.92
N ILE A 101 -3.86 9.45 27.09
CA ILE A 101 -5.22 9.86 26.71
C ILE A 101 -5.24 9.91 25.19
N ASP A 102 -5.69 8.80 24.60
CA ASP A 102 -5.72 8.58 23.16
C ASP A 102 -7.16 8.45 22.67
N GLY A 103 -7.37 8.59 21.35
CA GLY A 103 -8.67 8.36 20.74
C GLY A 103 -9.08 6.89 20.82
N GLU A 104 -10.39 6.62 20.75
CA GLU A 104 -10.98 5.28 20.87
C GLU A 104 -10.38 4.26 19.89
N ASP A 105 -9.97 4.70 18.69
CA ASP A 105 -9.42 3.85 17.63
C ASP A 105 -7.89 3.69 17.65
N ALA A 106 -7.18 4.34 18.58
CA ALA A 106 -5.72 4.23 18.69
C ALA A 106 -5.29 2.82 19.15
N LYS A 107 -4.18 2.32 18.62
CA LYS A 107 -3.59 1.01 18.96
C LYS A 107 -2.09 1.10 19.15
#